data_AF-A0A428NHR7-F1
#
_entry.id   AF-A0A428NHR7-F1
#
_cell.length_a   1.000
_cell.length_b   1.000
_cell.length_c   1.000
_cell.angle_alpha   90.00
_cell.angle_beta   90.00
_cell.angle_gamma   90.00
#
_symmetry.space_group_name_H-M   'P 1'
#
loop_
_entity.id
_entity.type
_entity.pdbx_description
1 polymer ?
#
loop_
_entity_poly.entity_id
_entity_poly.type
_entity_poly.pdbx_seq_one_letter_code
_entity_poly.pdbx_strand_id
1 'polypeptide(L)'
;MDFFTSAQVGLPRIIKDSQCDTNPPAHLLDGDISLEHDEAPAERPIAEPSSLQYIIQRHRIIKLAAEIYDATEAGPPSGATISALSTKLEETVESVPIWLKHKPLEASITDNPITILYRIVLDILINKAIYLLHRRVFVKGPSGETGTISDKACIDAALAILDHQRRMSEEIQPGGLMYGIR
;
A
#
# COMPACT_ATOMS: atom_id res chain seq x y z
N MET A 1 -6.79 3.16 10.39
CA MET A 1 -6.57 2.65 11.77
C MET A 1 -7.30 1.33 11.95
N ASP A 2 -8.63 1.30 11.85
CA ASP A 2 -9.45 0.09 11.98
C ASP A 2 -8.90 -1.13 11.20
N PHE A 3 -8.72 -1.04 9.88
CA PHE A 3 -8.17 -2.14 9.08
C PHE A 3 -6.89 -2.75 9.65
N PHE A 4 -5.87 -1.94 9.94
CA PHE A 4 -4.57 -2.46 10.41
C PHE A 4 -4.68 -3.09 11.78
N THR A 5 -5.42 -2.45 12.70
CA THR A 5 -5.58 -2.96 14.07
C THR A 5 -6.32 -4.28 14.06
N SER A 6 -7.44 -4.36 13.34
CA SER A 6 -8.27 -5.56 13.23
C SER A 6 -7.50 -6.69 12.54
N ALA A 7 -6.82 -6.40 11.41
CA ALA A 7 -6.00 -7.39 10.70
C ALA A 7 -4.83 -7.92 11.54
N GLN A 8 -4.19 -7.07 12.35
CA GLN A 8 -3.07 -7.48 13.21
C GLN A 8 -3.47 -8.52 14.26
N VAL A 9 -4.71 -8.49 14.75
CA VAL A 9 -5.22 -9.45 15.73
C VAL A 9 -6.10 -10.53 15.11
N GLY A 10 -6.19 -10.59 13.78
CA GLY A 10 -7.00 -11.58 13.06
C GLY A 10 -8.51 -11.41 13.21
N LEU A 11 -8.98 -10.18 13.46
CA LEU A 11 -10.40 -9.86 13.59
C LEU A 11 -10.94 -9.15 12.34
N PRO A 12 -12.21 -9.39 11.98
CA PRO A 12 -12.87 -8.58 10.95
C PRO A 12 -12.85 -7.09 11.32
N ARG A 13 -12.57 -6.24 10.33
CA ARG A 13 -12.62 -4.78 10.52
C ARG A 13 -14.06 -4.29 10.73
N ILE A 14 -14.22 -3.24 11.54
CA ILE A 14 -15.52 -2.70 11.96
C ILE A 14 -16.11 -1.76 10.89
N ILE A 15 -15.28 -0.86 10.35
CA ILE A 15 -15.69 0.15 9.38
C ILE A 15 -15.81 -0.50 8.01
N LYS A 16 -17.02 -0.51 7.44
CA LYS A 16 -17.28 -0.98 6.09
C LYS A 16 -17.31 0.18 5.12
N ASP A 17 -16.59 0.06 4.01
CA ASP A 17 -16.50 1.13 3.02
C ASP A 17 -17.87 1.40 2.35
N SER A 18 -18.76 0.41 2.30
CA SER A 18 -20.14 0.58 1.82
C SER A 18 -21.02 1.45 2.72
N GLN A 19 -20.57 1.74 3.93
CA GLN A 19 -21.26 2.58 4.91
C GLN A 19 -20.58 3.95 5.08
N CYS A 20 -19.59 4.25 4.22
CA CYS A 20 -18.85 5.52 4.23
C CYS A 20 -19.05 6.22 2.88
N ASP A 21 -19.34 7.51 2.90
CA ASP A 21 -19.44 8.39 1.72
C ASP A 21 -18.16 9.20 1.47
N THR A 22 -17.15 9.03 2.33
CA THR A 22 -15.89 9.78 2.26
C THR A 22 -15.03 9.30 1.09
N ASN A 23 -14.64 10.24 0.24
CA ASN A 23 -13.64 10.06 -0.80
C ASN A 23 -12.24 10.45 -0.29
N PRO A 24 -11.14 9.99 -0.93
CA PRO A 24 -9.82 10.56 -0.68
C PRO A 24 -9.85 12.08 -0.93
N PRO A 25 -8.98 12.85 -0.25
CA PRO A 25 -8.88 14.29 -0.51
C PRO A 25 -8.46 14.53 -1.97
N ALA A 26 -9.00 15.59 -2.55
CA ALA A 26 -8.56 16.10 -3.85
C ALA A 26 -7.09 16.52 -3.76
N HIS A 27 -6.30 16.31 -4.82
CA HIS A 27 -4.89 16.73 -4.84
C HIS A 27 -4.78 18.25 -5.04
N LEU A 28 -5.05 18.99 -3.97
CA LEU A 28 -5.01 20.45 -3.89
C LEU A 28 -4.09 20.87 -2.74
N LEU A 29 -3.23 21.85 -2.98
CA LEU A 29 -2.40 22.48 -1.94
C LEU A 29 -3.06 23.76 -1.46
N ASP A 30 -2.58 24.30 -0.33
CA ASP A 30 -3.14 25.52 0.28
C ASP A 30 -3.21 26.70 -0.70
N GLY A 31 -2.25 26.79 -1.62
CA GLY A 31 -2.22 27.85 -2.64
C GLY A 31 -3.23 27.69 -3.78
N ASP A 32 -3.86 26.53 -3.93
CA ASP A 32 -4.90 26.29 -4.94
C ASP A 32 -6.29 26.70 -4.44
N ILE A 33 -6.43 26.87 -3.12
CA ILE A 33 -7.70 27.16 -2.46
C ILE A 33 -7.89 28.68 -2.42
N SER A 34 -8.84 29.19 -3.21
CA SER A 34 -9.24 30.60 -3.17
C SER A 34 -10.41 30.80 -2.21
N LEU A 35 -10.36 31.85 -1.40
CA LEU A 35 -11.52 32.30 -0.60
C LEU A 35 -12.42 33.28 -1.36
N GLU A 36 -12.06 33.65 -2.59
CA GLU A 36 -12.76 34.67 -3.38
C GLU A 36 -13.84 34.07 -4.30
N HIS A 37 -13.78 32.78 -4.59
CA HIS A 37 -14.68 32.09 -5.51
C HIS A 37 -15.18 30.78 -4.89
N ASP A 38 -16.47 30.49 -5.03
CA ASP A 38 -17.12 29.27 -4.49
C ASP A 38 -16.92 28.03 -5.39
N GLU A 39 -16.21 28.14 -6.51
CA GLU A 39 -15.94 27.03 -7.41
C GLU A 39 -14.75 26.19 -6.94
N ALA A 40 -14.91 24.86 -6.94
CA ALA A 40 -13.85 23.94 -6.59
C ALA A 40 -12.71 23.99 -7.65
N PRO A 41 -11.44 24.18 -7.23
CA PRO A 41 -10.33 24.23 -8.17
C PRO A 41 -10.06 22.84 -8.78
N ALA A 42 -9.44 22.83 -9.97
CA ALA A 42 -9.02 21.60 -10.61
C ALA A 42 -7.88 20.93 -9.84
N GLU A 43 -7.94 19.60 -9.71
CA GLU A 43 -6.89 18.83 -9.05
C GLU A 43 -5.55 18.91 -9.78
N ARG A 44 -4.45 18.94 -9.00
CA ARG A 44 -3.10 18.86 -9.53
C ARG A 44 -2.83 17.50 -10.17
N PRO A 45 -1.98 17.44 -11.21
CA PRO A 45 -1.61 16.18 -11.85
C PRO A 45 -1.04 15.16 -10.85
N ILE A 46 -1.38 13.88 -11.05
CA ILE A 46 -0.91 12.75 -10.23
C ILE A 46 0.63 12.64 -10.19
N ALA A 47 1.30 13.12 -11.24
CA ALA A 47 2.76 13.11 -11.37
C ALA A 47 3.46 14.17 -10.51
N GLU A 48 2.73 15.20 -10.06
CA GLU A 48 3.30 16.28 -9.27
C GLU A 48 3.60 15.80 -7.84
N PRO A 49 4.86 15.87 -7.37
CA PRO A 49 5.20 15.37 -6.04
C PRO A 49 4.66 16.27 -4.93
N SER A 50 3.91 15.66 -4.00
CA SER A 50 3.49 16.32 -2.77
C SER A 50 3.26 15.30 -1.65
N SER A 51 3.35 15.73 -0.39
CA SER A 51 3.00 14.88 0.75
C SER A 51 1.52 14.46 0.72
N LEU A 52 0.64 15.31 0.21
CA LEU A 52 -0.78 14.99 0.02
C LEU A 52 -0.95 13.87 -1.01
N GLN A 53 -0.22 13.92 -2.12
CA GLN A 53 -0.25 12.88 -3.13
C GLN A 53 0.21 11.53 -2.57
N TYR A 54 1.25 11.51 -1.73
CA TYR A 54 1.61 10.30 -0.99
C TYR A 54 0.47 9.78 -0.12
N ILE A 55 -0.24 10.65 0.62
CA ILE A 55 -1.38 10.27 1.47
C ILE A 55 -2.52 9.68 0.62
N ILE A 56 -2.83 10.29 -0.53
CA ILE A 56 -3.86 9.81 -1.46
C ILE A 56 -3.49 8.41 -1.97
N GLN A 57 -2.27 8.19 -2.44
CA GLN A 57 -1.84 6.89 -2.94
C GLN A 57 -1.81 5.83 -1.82
N ARG A 58 -1.31 6.20 -0.63
CA ARG A 58 -1.35 5.35 0.55
C ARG A 58 -2.77 4.94 0.91
N HIS A 59 -3.73 5.86 0.86
CA HIS A 59 -5.14 5.56 1.10
C HIS A 59 -5.69 4.56 0.08
N ARG A 60 -5.40 4.72 -1.22
CA ARG A 60 -5.85 3.80 -2.28
C ARG A 60 -5.37 2.37 -2.04
N ILE A 61 -4.08 2.19 -1.72
CA ILE A 61 -3.51 0.86 -1.43
C ILE A 61 -4.14 0.26 -0.16
N ILE A 62 -4.33 1.07 0.90
CA ILE A 62 -4.96 0.61 2.14
C ILE A 62 -6.41 0.15 1.90
N LYS A 63 -7.18 0.89 1.11
CA LYS A 63 -8.57 0.57 0.80
C LYS A 63 -8.66 -0.77 0.05
N LEU A 64 -7.78 -0.98 -0.93
CA LEU A 64 -7.70 -2.26 -1.63
C LEU A 64 -7.26 -3.40 -0.70
N ALA A 65 -6.26 -3.18 0.15
CA ALA A 65 -5.83 -4.19 1.12
C ALA A 65 -6.97 -4.58 2.09
N ALA A 66 -7.80 -3.61 2.50
CA ALA A 66 -8.97 -3.85 3.32
C ALA A 66 -10.06 -4.64 2.60
N GLU A 67 -10.30 -4.36 1.31
CA GLU A 67 -11.21 -5.14 0.46
C GLU A 67 -10.75 -6.59 0.29
N ILE A 68 -9.45 -6.79 0.03
CA ILE A 68 -8.83 -8.12 -0.01
C ILE A 68 -9.03 -8.83 1.33
N TYR A 69 -8.78 -8.13 2.43
CA TYR A 69 -8.94 -8.68 3.78
C TYR A 69 -10.39 -9.13 4.05
N ASP A 70 -11.37 -8.27 3.76
CA ASP A 70 -12.80 -8.60 3.92
C ASP A 70 -13.19 -9.84 3.08
N ALA A 71 -12.74 -9.90 1.82
CA ALA A 71 -13.05 -11.01 0.91
C ALA A 71 -12.39 -12.34 1.31
N THR A 72 -11.23 -12.28 1.99
CA THR A 72 -10.42 -13.44 2.33
C THR A 72 -10.63 -13.91 3.77
N GLU A 73 -11.03 -13.06 4.71
CA GLU A 73 -11.22 -13.45 6.11
C GLU A 73 -12.53 -14.18 6.38
N ALA A 74 -13.63 -13.81 5.73
CA ALA A 74 -14.94 -14.40 6.03
C ALA A 74 -15.03 -15.89 5.67
N GLY A 75 -14.27 -16.33 4.66
CA GLY A 75 -14.40 -17.66 4.07
C GLY A 75 -13.42 -17.83 2.91
N PRO A 76 -13.23 -19.05 2.37
CA PRO A 76 -12.45 -19.23 1.15
C PRO A 76 -13.09 -18.43 0.01
N PRO A 77 -12.40 -17.43 -0.58
CA PRO A 77 -12.94 -16.69 -1.71
C PRO A 77 -13.02 -17.59 -2.94
N SER A 78 -13.92 -17.25 -3.87
CA SER A 78 -13.97 -17.91 -5.17
C SER A 78 -12.71 -17.60 -5.99
N GLY A 79 -12.35 -18.49 -6.92
CA GLY A 79 -11.24 -18.23 -7.84
C GLY A 79 -11.44 -16.95 -8.67
N ALA A 80 -12.69 -16.65 -9.05
CA ALA A 80 -13.04 -15.41 -9.75
C ALA A 80 -12.79 -14.17 -8.89
N THR A 81 -13.11 -14.24 -7.58
CA THR A 81 -12.84 -13.16 -6.62
C THR A 81 -11.34 -12.92 -6.47
N ILE A 82 -10.54 -13.99 -6.33
CA ILE A 82 -9.08 -13.88 -6.23
C ILE A 82 -8.51 -13.22 -7.50
N SER A 83 -8.93 -13.68 -8.68
CA SER A 83 -8.47 -13.14 -9.96
C SER A 83 -8.81 -11.65 -10.10
N ALA A 84 -10.06 -11.26 -9.81
CA ALA A 84 -10.49 -9.87 -9.88
C ALA A 84 -9.70 -8.96 -8.91
N LEU A 85 -9.44 -9.42 -7.69
CA LEU A 85 -8.64 -8.68 -6.71
C LEU A 85 -7.17 -8.60 -7.12
N SER A 86 -6.63 -9.64 -7.76
CA SER A 86 -5.26 -9.65 -8.32
C SER A 86 -5.11 -8.59 -9.41
N THR A 87 -6.03 -8.57 -10.38
CA THR A 87 -6.02 -7.55 -11.45
C THR A 87 -6.13 -6.15 -10.87
N LYS A 88 -7.04 -5.93 -9.91
CA LYS A 88 -7.20 -4.63 -9.25
C LYS A 88 -5.95 -4.19 -8.48
N LEU A 89 -5.21 -5.14 -7.92
CA LEU A 89 -3.92 -4.89 -7.25
C LEU A 89 -2.85 -4.48 -8.24
N GLU A 90 -2.71 -5.20 -9.35
CA GLU A 90 -1.78 -4.85 -10.44
C GLU A 90 -2.07 -3.45 -10.99
N GLU A 91 -3.33 -3.14 -11.30
CA GLU A 91 -3.75 -1.80 -11.76
C GLU A 91 -3.45 -0.71 -10.73
N THR A 92 -3.69 -0.99 -9.45
CA THR A 92 -3.42 -0.03 -8.36
C THR A 92 -1.93 0.25 -8.26
N VAL A 93 -1.09 -0.79 -8.30
CA VAL A 93 0.38 -0.68 -8.27
C VAL A 93 0.90 0.06 -9.48
N GLU A 94 0.37 -0.21 -10.68
CA GLU A 94 0.81 0.48 -11.89
C GLU A 94 0.44 1.98 -11.87
N SER A 95 -0.69 2.32 -11.24
CA SER A 95 -1.12 3.71 -11.08
C SER A 95 -0.30 4.52 -10.06
N VAL A 96 0.62 3.89 -9.31
CA VAL A 96 1.49 4.60 -8.36
C VAL A 96 2.44 5.52 -9.14
N PRO A 97 2.52 6.82 -8.80
CA PRO A 97 3.43 7.76 -9.46
C PRO A 97 4.88 7.28 -9.40
N ILE A 98 5.65 7.52 -10.48
CA ILE A 98 7.06 7.07 -10.59
C ILE A 98 7.89 7.52 -9.39
N TRP A 99 7.68 8.73 -8.89
CA TRP A 99 8.43 9.26 -7.75
C TRP A 99 8.14 8.54 -6.42
N LEU A 100 7.03 7.80 -6.35
CA LEU A 100 6.58 6.97 -5.21
C LEU A 100 6.81 5.47 -5.42
N LYS A 101 7.16 5.02 -6.64
CA LYS A 101 7.49 3.60 -6.89
C LYS A 101 8.75 3.21 -6.12
N HIS A 102 8.83 1.94 -5.74
CA HIS A 102 9.99 1.39 -5.05
C HIS A 102 11.28 1.69 -5.82
N LYS A 103 12.30 2.12 -5.09
CA LYS A 103 13.64 2.40 -5.60
C LYS A 103 14.65 1.85 -4.60
N PRO A 104 15.66 1.05 -5.03
CA PRO A 104 16.70 0.57 -4.14
C PRO A 104 17.40 1.70 -3.38
N LEU A 105 17.83 1.45 -2.15
CA LEU A 105 18.48 2.46 -1.30
C LEU A 105 19.81 2.94 -1.90
N GLU A 106 20.53 2.03 -2.53
CA GLU A 106 21.80 2.27 -3.20
C GLU A 106 21.64 3.28 -4.34
N ALA A 107 20.46 3.32 -4.96
CA ALA A 107 20.10 4.29 -5.99
C ALA A 107 19.48 5.59 -5.42
N SER A 108 19.21 5.65 -4.12
CA SER A 108 18.44 6.72 -3.46
C SER A 108 19.31 7.67 -2.61
N ILE A 109 20.63 7.59 -2.72
CA ILE A 109 21.58 8.36 -1.90
C ILE A 109 21.35 9.88 -1.97
N THR A 110 20.92 10.38 -3.13
CA THR A 110 20.66 11.82 -3.36
C THR A 110 19.21 12.22 -3.10
N ASP A 111 18.33 11.26 -2.80
CA ASP A 111 16.90 11.52 -2.62
C ASP A 111 16.63 12.09 -1.22
N ASN A 112 15.55 12.85 -1.09
CA ASN A 112 15.11 13.33 0.22
C ASN A 112 14.73 12.12 1.12
N PRO A 113 15.22 12.04 2.38
CA PRO A 113 14.92 10.93 3.28
C PRO A 113 13.42 10.65 3.46
N ILE A 114 12.57 11.68 3.46
CA ILE A 114 11.12 11.53 3.54
C ILE A 114 10.56 10.83 2.30
N THR A 115 11.08 11.13 1.11
CA THR A 115 10.68 10.45 -0.13
C THR A 115 11.11 8.97 -0.10
N ILE A 116 12.29 8.67 0.44
CA ILE A 116 12.74 7.29 0.64
C ILE A 116 11.77 6.55 1.57
N LEU A 117 11.42 7.16 2.70
CA LEU A 117 10.45 6.61 3.65
C LEU A 117 9.09 6.35 2.99
N TYR A 118 8.58 7.30 2.19
CA TYR A 118 7.31 7.14 1.48
C TYR A 118 7.31 5.91 0.55
N ARG A 119 8.38 5.73 -0.24
CA ARG A 119 8.52 4.56 -1.13
C ARG A 119 8.54 3.25 -0.35
N ILE A 120 9.32 3.19 0.73
CA ILE A 120 9.39 2.01 1.61
C ILE A 120 8.01 1.68 2.19
N VAL A 121 7.30 2.69 2.72
CA VAL A 121 5.98 2.47 3.33
C VAL A 121 4.96 1.99 2.30
N LEU A 122 4.93 2.58 1.09
CA LEU A 122 4.02 2.12 0.04
C LEU A 122 4.34 0.69 -0.39
N ASP A 123 5.61 0.37 -0.58
CA ASP A 123 6.03 -0.97 -0.99
C ASP A 123 5.70 -2.04 0.06
N ILE A 124 5.88 -1.72 1.35
CA ILE A 124 5.41 -2.59 2.45
C ILE A 124 3.89 -2.82 2.37
N LEU A 125 3.11 -1.77 2.09
CA LEU A 125 1.65 -1.88 1.99
C LEU A 125 1.20 -2.72 0.80
N ILE A 126 1.88 -2.58 -0.35
CA ILE A 126 1.65 -3.39 -1.55
C ILE A 126 1.95 -4.86 -1.24
N ASN A 127 3.11 -5.16 -0.66
CA ASN A 127 3.48 -6.52 -0.28
C ASN A 127 2.53 -7.11 0.78
N LYS A 128 2.02 -6.30 1.71
CA LYS A 128 0.98 -6.74 2.65
C LYS A 128 -0.32 -7.11 1.92
N ALA A 129 -0.73 -6.35 0.91
CA ALA A 129 -1.91 -6.67 0.12
C ALA A 129 -1.72 -7.98 -0.66
N ILE A 130 -0.56 -8.20 -1.29
CA ILE A 130 -0.19 -9.45 -1.96
C ILE A 130 -0.25 -10.62 -0.98
N TYR A 131 0.43 -10.49 0.17
CA TYR A 131 0.40 -11.50 1.22
C TYR A 131 -1.03 -11.83 1.64
N LEU A 132 -1.87 -10.83 1.91
CA LEU A 132 -3.25 -11.04 2.34
C LEU A 132 -4.08 -11.76 1.26
N LEU A 133 -3.86 -11.48 -0.02
CA LEU A 133 -4.55 -12.14 -1.13
C LEU A 133 -4.24 -13.64 -1.18
N HIS A 134 -2.97 -14.01 -0.99
CA HIS A 134 -2.50 -15.40 -1.14
C HIS A 134 -2.47 -16.22 0.17
N ARG A 135 -2.55 -15.59 1.36
CA ARG A 135 -2.33 -16.25 2.66
C ARG A 135 -3.17 -17.52 2.86
N ARG A 136 -4.42 -17.53 2.40
CA ARG A 136 -5.32 -18.69 2.62
C ARG A 136 -4.95 -19.89 1.76
N VAL A 137 -4.47 -19.65 0.56
CA VAL A 137 -3.96 -20.72 -0.31
C VAL A 137 -2.69 -21.29 0.32
N PHE A 138 -1.79 -20.40 0.77
CA PHE A 138 -0.56 -20.79 1.45
C PHE A 138 -0.77 -21.64 2.71
N VAL A 139 -1.67 -21.23 3.61
CA VAL A 139 -1.94 -21.96 4.87
C VAL A 139 -2.56 -23.34 4.63
N LYS A 140 -3.34 -23.53 3.56
CA LYS A 140 -3.94 -24.84 3.22
C LYS A 140 -2.92 -25.86 2.68
N GLY A 141 -1.74 -25.40 2.27
CA GLY A 141 -0.74 -26.22 1.60
C GLY A 141 -1.01 -26.40 0.11
N PRO A 142 -0.01 -26.88 -0.65
CA PRO A 142 -0.06 -26.87 -2.10
C PRO A 142 -1.17 -27.79 -2.65
N SER A 143 -2.13 -27.19 -3.36
CA SER A 143 -3.13 -27.90 -4.16
C SER A 143 -2.95 -27.60 -5.64
N GLY A 144 -2.04 -28.31 -6.31
CA GLY A 144 -1.74 -28.12 -7.75
C GLY A 144 -0.92 -26.87 -8.08
N GLU A 145 -0.81 -26.56 -9.37
CA GLU A 145 0.05 -25.48 -9.92
C GLU A 145 -0.35 -24.07 -9.45
N THR A 146 -1.64 -23.83 -9.19
CA THR A 146 -2.12 -22.54 -8.66
C THR A 146 -1.72 -22.32 -7.20
N GLY A 147 -1.55 -23.41 -6.44
CA GLY A 147 -1.01 -23.38 -5.09
C GLY A 147 0.45 -22.93 -5.07
N THR A 148 1.28 -23.48 -5.95
CA THR A 148 2.73 -23.16 -5.98
C THR A 148 3.00 -21.70 -6.34
N ILE A 149 2.21 -21.10 -7.24
CA ILE A 149 2.31 -19.67 -7.58
C ILE A 149 1.92 -18.80 -6.37
N SER A 150 0.82 -19.15 -5.69
CA SER A 150 0.36 -18.41 -4.51
C SER A 150 1.34 -18.52 -3.34
N ASP A 151 1.93 -19.69 -3.14
CA ASP A 151 2.93 -19.93 -2.10
C ASP A 151 4.15 -19.05 -2.32
N LYS A 152 4.66 -19.05 -3.56
CA LYS A 152 5.77 -18.20 -3.95
C LYS A 152 5.44 -16.71 -3.73
N ALA A 153 4.29 -16.23 -4.21
CA ALA A 153 3.88 -14.84 -4.03
C ALA A 153 3.79 -14.44 -2.55
N CYS A 154 3.26 -15.34 -1.70
CA CYS A 154 3.16 -15.11 -0.26
C CYS A 154 4.54 -15.05 0.42
N ILE A 155 5.46 -15.93 0.04
CA ILE A 155 6.84 -15.97 0.58
C ILE A 155 7.62 -14.74 0.11
N ASP A 156 7.60 -14.44 -1.19
CA ASP A 156 8.31 -13.30 -1.78
C ASP A 156 7.85 -11.98 -1.13
N ALA A 157 6.53 -11.80 -0.95
CA ALA A 157 5.97 -10.63 -0.28
C ALA A 157 6.40 -10.53 1.20
N ALA A 158 6.41 -11.65 1.93
CA ALA A 158 6.85 -11.67 3.32
C ALA A 158 8.35 -11.32 3.45
N LEU A 159 9.19 -11.88 2.56
CA LEU A 159 10.62 -11.58 2.52
C LEU A 159 10.89 -10.12 2.17
N ALA A 160 10.15 -9.54 1.23
CA ALA A 160 10.25 -8.12 0.90
C ALA A 160 9.94 -7.22 2.11
N ILE A 161 8.87 -7.53 2.87
CA ILE A 161 8.52 -6.79 4.10
C ILE A 161 9.64 -6.89 5.14
N LEU A 162 10.19 -8.08 5.35
CA LEU A 162 11.29 -8.29 6.32
C LEU A 162 12.56 -7.55 5.89
N ASP A 163 12.89 -7.54 4.60
CA ASP A 163 14.03 -6.80 4.08
C ASP A 163 13.88 -5.29 4.30
N HIS A 164 12.68 -4.74 4.08
CA HIS A 164 12.38 -3.34 4.39
C HIS A 164 12.53 -3.03 5.88
N GLN A 165 12.03 -3.89 6.76
CA GLN A 165 12.18 -3.71 8.20
C GLN A 165 13.65 -3.71 8.63
N ARG A 166 14.44 -4.66 8.10
CA ARG A 166 15.88 -4.74 8.36
C ARG A 166 16.60 -3.48 7.88
N ARG A 167 16.43 -3.12 6.60
CA ARG A 167 17.06 -1.93 6.00
C ARG A 167 16.67 -0.66 6.75
N MET A 168 15.39 -0.47 7.06
CA MET A 168 14.95 0.69 7.82
C MET A 168 15.59 0.76 9.20
N SER A 169 15.77 -0.37 9.90
CA SER A 169 16.46 -0.40 11.18
C SER A 169 17.95 -0.03 11.08
N GLU A 170 18.59 -0.35 9.95
CA GLU A 170 19.98 0.01 9.65
C GLU A 170 20.11 1.50 9.31
N GLU A 171 19.26 2.01 8.42
CA GLU A 171 19.32 3.37 7.89
C GLU A 171 18.94 4.46 8.91
N ILE A 172 18.27 4.10 10.01
CA ILE A 172 18.00 5.02 11.13
C ILE A 172 19.18 5.12 12.13
N GLN A 173 20.22 4.30 11.98
CA GLN A 173 21.43 4.39 12.80
C GLN A 173 22.31 5.56 12.35
N PRO A 174 23.23 6.04 13.21
CA PRO A 174 24.17 7.10 12.84
C PRO A 174 24.90 6.79 11.52
N GLY A 175 24.81 7.71 10.57
CA GLY A 175 25.41 7.58 9.23
C GLY A 175 24.51 6.97 8.16
N GLY A 176 23.31 6.49 8.52
CA GLY A 176 22.32 6.02 7.57
C GLY A 176 21.54 7.16 6.88
N LEU A 177 20.96 6.87 5.72
CA LEU A 177 20.21 7.80 4.88
C LEU A 177 18.96 8.37 5.57
N MET A 178 18.41 7.63 6.55
CA MET A 178 17.20 8.01 7.29
C MET A 178 17.49 8.50 8.71
N TYR A 179 18.76 8.70 9.09
CA TYR A 179 19.12 9.16 10.43
C TYR A 179 18.48 10.51 10.80
N GLY A 180 18.38 11.43 9.82
CA GLY A 180 17.85 12.78 10.03
C GLY A 180 16.33 12.88 10.19
N ILE A 181 15.59 11.78 10.05
CA ILE A 181 14.12 11.75 10.13
C ILE A 181 13.58 10.90 11.29
N ARG A 182 14.47 10.47 12.20
CA ARG A 182 14.12 9.76 13.43
C ARG A 182 13.35 10.64 14.42
#